data_AF-A0A2V9PBG4-F1
#
_entry.id   AF-A0A2V9PBG4-F1
#
_cell.length_a   1.000
_cell.length_b   1.000
_cell.length_c   1.000
_cell.angle_alpha   90.00
_cell.angle_beta   90.00
_cell.angle_gamma   90.00
#
_symmetry.space_group_name_H-M   'P 1'
#
loop_
_entity.id
_entity.type
_entity.pdbx_description
1 polymer ?
#
loop_
_entity_poly.entity_id
_entity_poly.type
_entity_poly.pdbx_seq_one_letter_code
_entity_poly.pdbx_strand_id
1 'polypeptide(L)'
;MKHHTFLLILIFALAPVLWTQNASAQAPASGSGTQARTEHQQNMIEMHKQQMEAMKSDVEKMKASLAAMKANIASITDTNEMARWRNNVDLWQTMIDHMEQMQKHMESMGPGMMQGHGTMHRHGAGEPPASPPSDKKPE
;
A
#
# COMPACT_ATOMS: atom_id res chain seq x y z
N MET A 1 -12.24 -31.24 -18.35
CA MET A 1 -12.63 -29.85 -18.68
C MET A 1 -14.07 -29.86 -19.21
N LYS A 2 -15.06 -29.38 -18.43
CA LYS A 2 -16.43 -28.95 -18.84
C LYS A 2 -17.46 -29.10 -17.70
N HIS A 3 -17.25 -28.46 -16.54
CA HIS A 3 -18.33 -28.35 -15.54
C HIS A 3 -18.41 -26.96 -14.88
N HIS A 4 -17.31 -26.18 -14.89
CA HIS A 4 -17.29 -24.89 -14.22
C HIS A 4 -17.94 -23.72 -14.99
N THR A 5 -18.36 -23.93 -16.25
CA THR A 5 -18.88 -22.84 -17.08
C THR A 5 -20.41 -22.69 -17.03
N PHE A 6 -21.15 -23.56 -16.33
CA PHE A 6 -22.63 -23.51 -16.30
C PHE A 6 -23.26 -23.09 -14.97
N LEU A 7 -22.46 -22.83 -13.93
CA LEU A 7 -22.94 -22.46 -12.59
C LEU A 7 -22.83 -20.95 -12.30
N LEU A 8 -22.82 -20.12 -13.35
CA LEU A 8 -22.74 -18.66 -13.24
C LEU A 8 -24.01 -17.92 -13.70
N ILE A 9 -25.09 -18.62 -14.09
CA ILE A 9 -26.30 -17.97 -14.64
C ILE A 9 -27.61 -18.41 -13.96
N LEU A 10 -27.60 -18.94 -12.72
CA LEU A 10 -28.86 -19.43 -12.13
C LEU A 10 -29.14 -19.12 -10.66
N ILE A 11 -28.66 -18.01 -10.11
CA ILE A 11 -29.27 -17.45 -8.88
C ILE A 11 -29.31 -15.92 -8.98
N PHE A 12 -29.92 -15.43 -10.07
CA PHE A 12 -30.41 -14.05 -10.16
C PHE A 12 -31.92 -14.06 -9.93
N ALA A 13 -32.32 -14.46 -8.73
CA ALA A 13 -33.67 -14.29 -8.23
C ALA A 13 -33.63 -14.47 -6.72
N LEU A 14 -33.72 -13.36 -5.98
CA LEU A 14 -34.67 -13.15 -4.89
C LEU A 14 -34.30 -11.82 -4.23
N ALA A 15 -35.09 -10.78 -4.51
CA ALA A 15 -35.09 -9.57 -3.72
C ALA A 15 -35.74 -9.86 -2.35
N PRO A 16 -35.15 -9.41 -1.23
CA PRO A 16 -35.92 -9.04 -0.06
C PRO A 16 -36.13 -7.52 -0.07
N VAL A 17 -37.41 -7.20 -0.27
CA VAL A 17 -38.17 -6.08 0.28
C VAL A 17 -37.42 -5.21 1.31
N LEU A 18 -37.46 -3.91 1.04
CA LEU A 18 -37.11 -2.80 1.90
C LEU A 18 -37.58 -3.05 3.35
N TRP A 19 -36.61 -3.10 4.27
CA TRP A 19 -36.89 -3.08 5.70
C TRP A 19 -37.60 -1.77 6.04
N THR A 20 -38.81 -1.92 6.58
CA THR A 20 -39.63 -0.86 7.14
C THR A 20 -38.81 0.01 8.09
N GLN A 21 -38.91 1.33 7.93
CA GLN A 21 -38.44 2.30 8.91
C GLN A 21 -39.11 2.01 10.27
N ASN A 22 -38.36 1.42 11.19
CA ASN A 22 -38.71 1.49 12.60
C ASN A 22 -37.91 2.63 13.20
N ALA A 23 -38.58 3.76 13.40
CA ALA A 23 -38.05 4.88 14.13
C ALA A 23 -37.91 4.49 15.60
N SER A 24 -36.68 4.18 16.02
CA SER A 24 -36.30 4.30 17.42
C SER A 24 -35.30 5.44 17.50
N ALA A 25 -35.79 6.56 18.03
CA ALA A 25 -35.00 7.71 18.44
C ALA A 25 -33.80 7.24 19.26
N GLN A 26 -32.59 7.45 18.73
CA GLN A 26 -31.38 7.36 19.54
C GLN A 26 -30.64 8.68 19.36
N ALA A 27 -30.83 9.55 20.34
CA ALA A 27 -30.02 10.73 20.54
C ALA A 27 -28.53 10.32 20.52
N PRO A 28 -27.65 11.04 19.81
CA PRO A 28 -26.23 10.74 19.88
C PRO A 28 -25.74 11.14 21.28
N ALA A 29 -25.66 10.14 22.16
CA ALA A 29 -24.86 10.22 23.38
C ALA A 29 -23.40 10.44 22.93
N SER A 30 -23.00 11.70 23.00
CA SER A 30 -21.62 12.13 22.77
C SER A 30 -20.79 11.63 23.96
N GLY A 31 -20.24 10.41 23.84
CA GLY A 31 -19.42 9.82 24.89
C GLY A 31 -18.66 8.53 24.54
N SER A 32 -18.99 7.86 23.43
CA SER A 32 -18.39 6.54 23.09
C SER A 32 -17.43 6.55 21.89
N GLY A 33 -17.38 7.65 21.11
CA GLY A 33 -16.61 7.71 19.86
C GLY A 33 -15.08 7.68 20.01
N THR A 34 -14.56 8.03 21.18
CA THR A 34 -13.10 8.11 21.39
C THR A 34 -12.46 6.71 21.49
N GLN A 35 -13.16 5.75 22.10
CA GLN A 35 -12.63 4.39 22.28
C GLN A 35 -12.62 3.62 20.96
N ALA A 36 -13.74 3.60 20.23
CA ALA A 36 -13.83 2.93 18.93
C ALA A 36 -12.83 3.51 17.90
N ARG A 37 -12.57 4.83 17.94
CA ARG A 37 -11.56 5.49 17.11
C ARG A 37 -10.14 5.08 17.45
N THR A 38 -9.84 4.89 18.74
CA THR A 38 -8.50 4.49 19.20
C THR A 38 -8.19 3.03 18.84
N GLU A 39 -9.17 2.14 19.00
CA GLU A 39 -9.05 0.73 18.60
C GLU A 39 -8.84 0.60 17.08
N HIS A 40 -9.59 1.36 16.27
CA HIS A 40 -9.39 1.38 14.83
C HIS A 40 -8.00 1.89 14.43
N GLN A 41 -7.50 2.94 15.07
CA GLN A 41 -6.15 3.46 14.82
C GLN A 41 -5.06 2.43 15.17
N GLN A 42 -5.20 1.75 16.31
CA GLN A 42 -4.26 0.70 16.73
C GLN A 42 -4.23 -0.46 15.73
N ASN A 43 -5.40 -0.91 15.27
CA ASN A 43 -5.49 -1.99 14.28
C ASN A 43 -4.77 -1.62 12.96
N MET A 44 -4.94 -0.39 12.48
CA MET A 44 -4.26 0.09 11.28
C MET A 44 -2.74 0.16 11.46
N ILE A 45 -2.26 0.59 12.63
CA ILE A 45 -0.83 0.61 12.97
C ILE A 45 -0.27 -0.82 13.01
N GLU A 46 -1.00 -1.76 13.60
CA GLU A 46 -0.59 -3.16 13.70
C GLU A 46 -0.50 -3.83 12.33
N MET A 47 -1.51 -3.65 11.47
CA MET A 47 -1.45 -4.16 10.09
C MET A 47 -0.27 -3.56 9.33
N HIS A 48 -0.03 -2.25 9.45
CA HIS A 48 1.11 -1.60 8.79
C HIS A 48 2.44 -2.16 9.29
N LYS A 49 2.58 -2.42 10.59
CA LYS A 49 3.75 -3.08 11.18
C LYS A 49 3.95 -4.48 10.60
N GLN A 50 2.90 -5.29 10.50
CA GLN A 50 3.00 -6.64 9.93
C GLN A 50 3.43 -6.60 8.46
N GLN A 51 2.89 -5.67 7.68
CA GLN A 51 3.29 -5.47 6.27
C GLN A 51 4.77 -5.08 6.14
N MET A 52 5.25 -4.20 7.01
CA MET A 52 6.66 -3.80 7.05
C MET A 52 7.60 -4.97 7.35
N GLU A 53 7.26 -5.79 8.35
CA GLU A 53 8.05 -6.97 8.70
C GLU A 53 8.06 -8.01 7.58
N ALA A 54 6.92 -8.22 6.91
CA ALA A 54 6.84 -9.10 5.75
C ALA A 54 7.74 -8.60 4.61
N MET A 55 7.68 -7.31 4.29
CA MET A 55 8.53 -6.68 3.27
C MET A 55 10.02 -6.82 3.60
N LYS A 56 10.41 -6.65 4.87
CA LYS A 56 11.78 -6.88 5.33
C LYS A 56 12.23 -8.32 5.13
N SER A 57 11.39 -9.28 5.52
CA SER A 57 11.65 -10.71 5.30
C SER A 57 11.85 -11.02 3.81
N ASP A 58 11.02 -10.45 2.94
CA ASP A 58 11.11 -10.69 1.51
C ASP A 58 12.38 -10.08 0.89
N VAL A 59 12.80 -8.90 1.34
CA VAL A 59 14.10 -8.32 0.92
C VAL A 59 15.28 -9.19 1.31
N GLU A 60 15.29 -9.75 2.52
CA GLU A 60 16.35 -10.68 2.94
C GLU A 60 16.35 -11.98 2.11
N LYS A 61 15.17 -12.52 1.76
CA LYS A 61 15.08 -13.66 0.83
C LYS A 61 15.64 -13.31 -0.54
N MET A 62 15.29 -12.14 -1.08
CA MET A 62 15.80 -11.70 -2.39
C MET A 62 17.32 -11.53 -2.38
N LYS A 63 17.90 -11.01 -1.29
CA LYS A 63 19.36 -10.91 -1.12
C LYS A 63 20.02 -12.29 -1.11
N ALA A 64 19.44 -13.25 -0.40
CA ALA A 64 19.93 -14.63 -0.39
C ALA A 64 19.85 -15.26 -1.79
N SER A 65 18.75 -15.08 -2.52
CA SER A 65 18.61 -15.53 -3.90
C SER A 65 19.62 -14.87 -4.83
N LEU A 66 19.87 -13.57 -4.68
CA LEU A 66 20.86 -12.85 -5.47
C LEU A 66 22.28 -13.34 -5.19
N ALA A 67 22.61 -13.64 -3.93
CA ALA A 67 23.89 -14.24 -3.56
C ALA A 67 24.07 -15.62 -4.20
N ALA A 68 23.02 -16.45 -4.22
CA ALA A 68 23.03 -17.74 -4.90
C ALA A 68 23.22 -17.58 -6.43
N MET A 69 22.54 -16.61 -7.06
CA MET A 69 22.75 -16.31 -8.49
C MET A 69 24.21 -15.91 -8.77
N LYS A 70 24.79 -15.02 -7.96
CA LYS A 70 26.21 -14.62 -8.08
C LYS A 70 27.16 -15.81 -7.97
N ALA A 71 26.90 -16.74 -7.04
CA ALA A 71 27.69 -17.95 -6.90
C ALA A 71 27.57 -18.87 -8.13
N ASN A 72 26.37 -19.03 -8.68
CA ASN A 72 26.13 -19.86 -9.86
C ASN A 72 26.81 -19.29 -11.11
N ILE A 73 26.86 -17.96 -11.27
CA ILE A 73 27.53 -17.31 -12.41
C ILE A 73 29.00 -17.70 -12.50
N ALA A 74 29.68 -17.90 -11.36
CA ALA A 74 31.09 -18.31 -11.36
C ALA A 74 31.33 -19.69 -11.98
N SER A 75 30.29 -20.51 -12.12
CA SER A 75 30.35 -21.83 -12.77
C SER A 75 30.09 -21.81 -14.28
N ILE A 76 29.65 -20.67 -14.83
CA ILE A 76 29.32 -20.53 -16.26
C ILE A 76 30.62 -20.37 -17.06
N THR A 77 30.80 -21.23 -18.07
CA THR A 77 31.98 -21.22 -18.94
C THR A 77 31.78 -20.41 -20.22
N ASP A 78 30.55 -20.35 -20.73
CA ASP A 78 30.23 -19.52 -21.89
C ASP A 78 30.26 -18.03 -21.51
N THR A 79 31.11 -17.28 -22.19
CA THR A 79 31.37 -15.87 -21.86
C THR A 79 30.18 -14.96 -22.17
N ASN A 80 29.39 -15.28 -23.20
CA ASN A 80 28.22 -14.49 -23.58
C ASN A 80 27.08 -14.71 -22.59
N GLU A 81 26.86 -15.95 -22.18
CA GLU A 81 25.88 -16.32 -21.16
C GLU A 81 26.26 -15.71 -19.81
N MET A 82 27.54 -15.81 -19.40
CA MET A 82 28.03 -15.18 -18.18
C MET A 82 27.80 -13.67 -18.18
N ALA A 83 28.06 -12.98 -19.30
CA ALA A 83 27.81 -11.54 -19.41
C ALA A 83 26.32 -11.19 -19.29
N ARG A 84 25.42 -11.98 -19.89
CA ARG A 84 23.96 -11.80 -19.77
C ARG A 84 23.49 -11.95 -18.32
N TRP A 85 23.99 -12.97 -17.61
CA TRP A 85 23.63 -13.19 -16.22
C TRP A 85 24.18 -12.13 -15.28
N ARG A 86 25.38 -11.60 -15.54
CA ARG A 86 25.93 -10.45 -14.79
C ARG A 86 25.03 -9.23 -14.89
N ASN A 87 24.58 -8.88 -16.10
CA ASN A 87 23.64 -7.77 -16.30
C ASN A 87 22.31 -8.00 -15.55
N ASN A 88 21.82 -9.25 -15.51
CA ASN A 88 20.61 -9.59 -14.77
C ASN A 88 20.79 -9.43 -13.25
N VAL A 89 21.93 -9.88 -12.72
CA VAL A 89 22.31 -9.69 -11.31
C VAL A 89 22.40 -8.21 -10.94
N ASP A 90 23.00 -7.38 -11.80
CA ASP A 90 23.13 -5.94 -11.54
C ASP A 90 21.76 -5.24 -11.50
N LEU A 91 20.83 -5.65 -12.35
CA LEU A 91 19.45 -5.15 -12.33
C LEU A 91 18.74 -5.53 -11.00
N TRP A 92 18.83 -6.79 -10.59
CA TRP A 92 18.23 -7.24 -9.34
C TRP A 92 18.88 -6.58 -8.11
N GLN A 93 20.19 -6.37 -8.14
CA GLN A 93 20.91 -5.65 -7.07
C GLN A 93 20.35 -4.23 -6.92
N THR A 94 20.20 -3.50 -8.04
CA THR A 94 19.67 -2.12 -8.03
C THR A 94 18.27 -2.05 -7.39
N MET A 95 17.41 -3.00 -7.74
CA MET A 95 16.05 -3.06 -7.20
C MET A 95 16.04 -3.38 -5.70
N ILE A 96 16.88 -4.33 -5.26
CA ILE A 96 17.01 -4.69 -3.84
C ILE A 96 17.55 -3.52 -3.03
N ASP A 97 18.59 -2.84 -3.52
CA ASP A 97 19.19 -1.68 -2.86
C ASP A 97 18.18 -0.54 -2.70
N HIS A 98 17.33 -0.31 -3.72
CA HIS A 98 16.25 0.66 -3.64
C HIS A 98 15.22 0.29 -2.55
N MET A 99 14.83 -0.99 -2.45
CA MET A 99 13.90 -1.43 -1.41
C MET A 99 14.51 -1.32 0.00
N GLU A 100 15.81 -1.62 0.17
CA GLU A 100 16.51 -1.39 1.43
C GLU A 100 16.55 0.10 1.80
N GLN A 101 16.76 0.98 0.81
CA GLN A 101 16.72 2.42 1.05
C GLN A 101 15.32 2.88 1.49
N MET A 102 14.27 2.38 0.84
CA MET A 102 12.89 2.68 1.24
C MET A 102 12.59 2.17 2.66
N GLN A 103 13.06 0.97 3.02
CA GLN A 103 12.91 0.44 4.38
C GLN A 103 13.57 1.34 5.41
N LYS A 104 14.83 1.74 5.19
CA LYS A 104 15.55 2.67 6.08
C LYS A 104 14.83 4.01 6.21
N HIS A 105 14.27 4.52 5.12
CA HIS A 105 13.50 5.74 5.13
C HIS A 105 12.22 5.61 5.97
N MET A 106 11.47 4.53 5.81
CA MET A 106 10.26 4.26 6.59
C MET A 106 10.58 4.07 8.08
N GLU A 107 11.64 3.33 8.40
CA GLU A 107 12.14 3.19 9.78
C GLU A 107 12.51 4.55 10.39
N SER A 108 13.11 5.46 9.60
CA SER A 108 13.45 6.82 10.06
C SER A 108 12.23 7.73 10.26
N MET A 109 11.13 7.49 9.54
CA MET A 109 9.92 8.32 9.63
C MET A 109 9.06 7.99 10.84
N GLY A 110 9.20 6.79 11.42
CA GLY A 110 8.65 6.40 12.73
C GLY A 110 7.13 6.60 12.93
N PRO A 111 6.57 6.16 14.07
CA PRO A 111 5.14 6.32 14.38
C PRO A 111 4.69 7.79 14.55
N GLY A 112 5.62 8.75 14.62
CA GLY A 112 5.37 10.14 14.97
C GLY A 112 4.66 10.98 13.89
N MET A 113 4.66 10.54 12.63
CA MET A 113 4.05 11.31 11.53
C MET A 113 2.53 11.09 11.38
N MET A 114 1.95 10.04 11.96
CA MET A 114 0.50 9.79 11.91
C MET A 114 -0.30 10.65 12.91
N GLN A 115 0.36 11.30 13.85
CA GLN A 115 -0.29 12.10 14.91
C GLN A 115 -0.48 13.58 14.52
N GLY A 116 0.07 14.02 13.39
CA GLY A 116 0.12 15.42 12.98
C GLY A 116 -1.00 15.93 12.05
N HIS A 117 -1.91 15.07 11.56
CA HIS A 117 -2.91 15.48 10.56
C HIS A 117 -4.34 15.55 11.13
N GLY A 118 -4.51 16.33 12.20
CA GLY A 118 -5.82 16.59 12.82
C GLY A 118 -6.28 18.05 12.80
N THR A 119 -5.45 19.00 12.36
CA THR A 119 -5.68 20.43 12.62
C THR A 119 -5.86 21.34 11.40
N MET A 120 -5.96 20.82 10.16
CA MET A 120 -6.13 21.66 8.96
C MET A 120 -7.50 21.58 8.27
N HIS A 121 -8.60 21.34 8.99
CA HIS A 121 -9.95 21.53 8.44
C HIS A 121 -10.88 22.27 9.39
N ARG A 122 -10.61 23.57 9.63
CA ARG A 122 -11.66 24.53 10.05
C ARG A 122 -11.30 25.99 9.74
N HIS A 123 -11.23 26.35 8.47
CA HIS A 123 -11.72 27.64 7.98
C HIS A 123 -12.77 27.27 6.92
N GLY A 124 -14.06 27.49 7.12
CA GLY A 124 -14.66 28.79 7.36
C GLY A 124 -15.01 29.39 5.98
N ALA A 125 -16.21 29.07 5.50
CA ALA A 125 -16.93 29.60 4.34
C ALA A 125 -16.20 30.57 3.37
N GLY A 126 -16.07 30.13 2.12
CA GLY A 126 -16.22 30.98 0.94
C GLY A 126 -14.99 31.69 0.42
N GLU A 127 -14.25 31.05 -0.49
CA GLU A 127 -13.57 31.73 -1.61
C GLU A 127 -13.25 30.69 -2.70
N PRO A 128 -13.52 30.96 -3.99
CA PRO A 128 -13.14 30.07 -5.07
C PRO A 128 -11.61 30.09 -5.27
N PRO A 129 -10.97 28.99 -5.70
CA PRO A 129 -9.53 28.97 -5.92
C PRO A 129 -9.13 29.99 -6.98
N ALA A 130 -8.13 30.82 -6.65
CA ALA A 130 -7.53 31.76 -7.57
C ALA A 130 -7.02 31.04 -8.83
N SER A 131 -7.37 31.58 -10.00
CA SER A 131 -6.93 31.04 -11.30
C SER A 131 -5.40 31.06 -11.41
N PRO A 132 -4.79 30.06 -12.09
CA PRO A 132 -3.34 30.03 -12.30
C PRO A 132 -2.89 31.23 -13.14
N PRO A 133 -1.66 31.76 -12.92
CA PRO A 133 -1.15 32.90 -13.67
C PRO A 133 -0.98 32.53 -15.15
N SER A 134 -1.54 33.35 -16.05
CA SER A 134 -1.36 33.20 -17.49
C SER A 134 0.11 33.38 -17.87
N ASP A 135 0.68 32.35 -18.49
CA ASP A 135 1.97 32.43 -19.18
C ASP A 135 1.93 33.54 -20.23
N LYS A 136 2.77 34.57 -20.05
CA LYS A 136 3.07 35.52 -21.14
C LYS A 136 4.04 34.85 -22.10
N LYS A 137 3.52 34.43 -23.26
CA LYS A 137 4.31 34.06 -24.44
C LYS A 137 5.11 35.27 -24.95
N PRO A 138 6.39 35.13 -25.30
CA PRO A 138 7.18 36.22 -25.88
C PRO A 138 6.90 36.34 -27.40
N GLU A 139 6.77 37.58 -27.87
CA GLU A 139 7.05 38.01 -29.24
C GLU A 139 8.22 39.01 -29.19
#